data_AF-A0A257VG33-F1
#
_entry.id   AF-A0A257VG33-F1
#
_cell.length_a   1.000
_cell.length_b   1.000
_cell.length_c   1.000
_cell.angle_alpha   90.00
_cell.angle_beta   90.00
_cell.angle_gamma   90.00
#
_symmetry.space_group_name_H-M   'P 1'
#
loop_
_entity.id
_entity.type
_entity.pdbx_description
1 polymer ?
#
loop_
_entity_poly.entity_id
_entity_poly.type
_entity_poly.pdbx_seq_one_letter_code
_entity_poly.pdbx_strand_id
1 'polypeptide(L)'
;MTVGRPPAVIRALNTWMVDFARKRGFTYLNYFDAMVDEGGFLKAELADDGLHPNSAGYRIMAPLAHAAIEATLPATNPQQKGGRKRQK
;
A
#
# COMPACT_ATOMS: atom_id res chain seq x y z
N MET A 1 8.83 19.90 13.01
CA MET A 1 8.43 18.59 13.55
C MET A 1 6.95 18.67 13.91
N THR A 2 6.08 17.82 13.37
CA THR A 2 4.65 17.87 13.71
C THR A 2 4.43 17.26 15.09
N VAL A 3 3.75 17.99 15.97
CA VAL A 3 3.51 17.61 17.38
C VAL A 3 2.73 16.29 17.50
N GLY A 4 2.02 15.86 16.43
CA GLY A 4 1.19 14.66 16.44
C GLY A 4 1.78 13.37 15.84
N ARG A 5 3.00 13.38 15.27
CA ARG A 5 3.53 12.20 14.54
C ARG A 5 5.05 12.01 14.70
N PRO A 6 5.51 11.49 15.85
CA PRO A 6 6.93 11.22 16.04
C PRO A 6 7.45 10.16 15.05
N PRO A 7 8.55 10.41 14.31
CA PRO A 7 9.10 9.45 13.34
C PRO A 7 9.40 8.07 13.95
N ALA A 8 9.84 8.03 15.20
CA ALA A 8 10.09 6.78 15.92
C ALA A 8 8.81 5.94 16.10
N VAL A 9 7.67 6.57 16.36
CA VAL A 9 6.38 5.88 16.50
C VAL A 9 5.91 5.34 15.15
N ILE A 10 6.07 6.11 14.07
CA ILE A 10 5.75 5.65 12.71
C ILE A 10 6.58 4.41 12.35
N ARG A 11 7.89 4.45 12.60
CA ARG A 11 8.77 3.30 12.32
C ARG A 11 8.38 2.07 13.13
N ALA A 12 8.14 2.23 14.43
CA ALA A 12 7.70 1.14 15.29
C ALA A 12 6.38 0.52 14.80
N LEU A 13 5.43 1.35 14.37
CA LEU A 13 4.16 0.89 13.81
C LEU A 13 4.37 0.13 12.49
N ASN A 14 5.22 0.62 11.59
CA ASN A 14 5.55 -0.06 10.34
C ASN A 14 6.15 -1.44 10.59
N THR A 15 7.12 -1.56 11.51
CA THR A 15 7.69 -2.85 11.91
C THR A 15 6.61 -3.80 12.45
N TRP A 16 5.74 -3.30 13.32
CA TRP A 16 4.64 -4.11 13.86
C TRP A 16 3.68 -4.60 12.77
N MET A 17 3.33 -3.76 11.79
CA MET A 17 2.44 -4.14 10.68
C MET A 17 3.07 -5.22 9.78
N VAL A 18 4.37 -5.11 9.47
CA VAL A 18 5.12 -6.13 8.70
C VAL A 18 5.08 -7.48 9.44
N ASP A 19 5.40 -7.48 10.73
CA ASP A 19 5.41 -8.69 11.54
C ASP A 19 4.01 -9.32 11.66
N PHE A 20 2.98 -8.49 11.81
CA PHE A 20 1.59 -8.92 11.88
C PHE A 20 1.16 -9.58 10.56
N ALA A 21 1.41 -8.93 9.42
CA ALA A 21 1.08 -9.46 8.12
C ALA A 21 1.78 -10.81 7.86
N ARG A 22 3.08 -10.90 8.17
CA ARG A 22 3.85 -12.15 8.05
C ARG A 22 3.26 -13.27 8.91
N LYS A 23 2.91 -13.00 10.18
CA LYS A 23 2.32 -14.00 11.09
C LYS A 23 0.95 -14.50 10.63
N ARG A 24 0.20 -13.68 9.90
CA ARG A 24 -1.14 -14.01 9.42
C ARG A 24 -1.17 -14.54 7.98
N GLY A 25 -0.04 -14.53 7.28
CA GLY A 25 0.02 -14.88 5.86
C GLY A 25 -0.64 -13.84 4.96
N PHE A 26 -0.66 -12.57 5.38
CA PHE A 26 -1.18 -11.48 4.57
C PHE A 26 -0.08 -10.86 3.72
N THR A 27 -0.43 -10.43 2.51
CA THR A 27 0.43 -9.57 1.70
C THR A 27 0.56 -8.20 2.36
N TYR A 28 1.79 -7.71 2.48
CA TYR A 28 2.10 -6.37 2.98
C TYR A 28 2.74 -5.53 1.88
N LEU A 29 2.18 -4.36 1.61
CA LEU A 29 2.75 -3.37 0.70
C LEU A 29 3.44 -2.27 1.51
N ASN A 30 4.77 -2.16 1.36
CA ASN A 30 5.55 -1.14 2.03
C ASN A 30 5.62 0.15 1.21
N TYR A 31 4.67 1.06 1.42
CA TYR A 31 4.75 2.40 0.81
C TYR A 31 5.83 3.29 1.43
N PHE A 32 6.21 3.04 2.70
CA PHE A 32 7.12 3.92 3.42
C PHE A 32 8.46 4.01 2.67
N ASP A 33 9.08 2.87 2.37
CA ASP A 33 10.40 2.83 1.70
C ASP A 33 10.38 3.45 0.28
N ALA A 34 9.24 3.39 -0.41
CA ALA A 34 9.11 3.94 -1.76
C ALA A 34 8.97 5.47 -1.76
N MET A 35 8.45 6.04 -0.66
CA MET A 35 7.95 7.41 -0.61
C MET A 35 8.79 8.36 0.26
N VAL A 36 9.64 7.83 1.14
CA VAL A 36 10.43 8.66 2.06
C VAL A 36 11.79 9.08 1.51
N ASP A 37 12.29 10.21 1.99
CA ASP A 37 13.67 10.66 1.84
C ASP A 37 14.61 9.97 2.85
N GLU A 38 15.90 10.33 2.83
CA GLU A 38 16.90 9.81 3.77
C GLU A 38 16.60 10.14 5.25
N GLY A 39 15.81 11.20 5.50
CA GLY A 39 15.34 11.58 6.82
C GLY A 39 14.11 10.80 7.30
N GLY A 40 13.52 9.96 6.45
CA GLY A 40 12.28 9.24 6.74
C GLY A 40 11.02 10.12 6.66
N PHE A 41 11.11 11.26 5.98
CA PHE A 41 9.97 12.14 5.67
C PHE A 41 9.50 11.89 4.25
N LEU A 42 8.22 12.16 3.99
CA LEU A 42 7.68 12.10 2.64
C LEU A 42 8.46 13.07 1.74
N LYS A 43 8.99 12.58 0.63
CA LYS A 43 9.78 13.39 -0.31
C LYS A 43 8.98 14.63 -0.73
N ALA A 44 9.64 15.79 -0.75
CA ALA A 44 8.98 17.08 -0.96
C ALA A 44 8.26 17.17 -2.32
N GLU A 45 8.79 16.53 -3.36
CA GLU A 45 8.16 16.48 -4.68
C GLU A 45 6.89 15.61 -4.74
N LEU A 46 6.65 14.78 -3.71
CA LEU A 46 5.53 13.84 -3.68
C LEU A 46 4.34 14.34 -2.85
N ALA A 47 4.46 15.46 -2.14
CA ALA A 47 3.38 16.05 -1.35
C ALA A 47 3.50 17.57 -1.23
N ASP A 48 2.41 18.27 -1.54
CA ASP A 48 2.41 19.74 -1.54
C ASP A 48 2.31 20.31 -0.11
N ASP A 49 1.77 19.54 0.84
CA ASP A 49 1.61 19.90 2.25
C ASP A 49 2.51 19.08 3.20
N GLY A 50 3.39 18.25 2.63
CA GLY A 50 4.28 17.36 3.36
C GLY A 50 3.60 16.15 4.02
N LEU A 51 2.32 15.87 3.74
CA LEU A 51 1.59 14.75 4.31
C LEU A 51 0.77 13.95 3.29
N HIS A 52 0.03 14.62 2.41
CA HIS A 52 -0.85 13.97 1.45
C HIS A 52 -0.14 13.81 0.10
N PRO A 53 -0.08 12.58 -0.47
CA PRO A 53 0.49 12.38 -1.79
C PRO A 53 -0.19 13.26 -2.84
N ASN A 54 0.60 13.99 -3.62
CA ASN A 54 0.13 14.71 -4.80
C ASN A 54 0.10 13.78 -6.03
N SER A 55 -0.11 14.32 -7.22
CA SER A 55 -0.16 13.51 -8.45
C SER A 55 1.14 12.72 -8.71
N ALA A 56 2.31 13.23 -8.33
CA ALA A 56 3.57 12.50 -8.45
C ALA A 56 3.65 11.34 -7.44
N GLY A 57 3.24 11.59 -6.19
CA GLY A 57 3.13 10.56 -5.17
C GLY A 57 2.22 9.40 -5.60
N TYR A 58 1.03 9.70 -6.11
CA TYR A 58 0.10 8.66 -6.59
C TYR A 58 0.64 7.88 -7.80
N ARG A 59 1.44 8.50 -8.68
CA ARG A 59 2.09 7.77 -9.79
C ARG A 59 3.09 6.72 -9.30
N ILE A 60 3.70 6.90 -8.12
CA ILE A 60 4.53 5.89 -7.47
C ILE A 60 3.66 4.85 -6.79
N MET A 61 2.61 5.29 -6.07
CA MET A 61 1.80 4.39 -5.25
C MET A 61 0.94 3.42 -6.07
N ALA A 62 0.38 3.87 -7.19
CA ALA A 62 -0.54 3.10 -8.01
C ALA A 62 0.04 1.78 -8.53
N PRO A 63 1.19 1.75 -9.25
CA PRO A 63 1.73 0.49 -9.76
C PRO A 63 2.09 -0.50 -8.63
N LEU A 64 2.52 0.00 -7.46
CA LEU A 64 2.82 -0.84 -6.31
C LEU A 64 1.55 -1.48 -5.73
N ALA A 65 0.45 -0.73 -5.63
CA ALA A 65 -0.86 -1.28 -5.24
C ALA A 65 -1.32 -2.37 -6.20
N HIS A 66 -1.27 -2.07 -7.51
CA HIS A 66 -1.67 -3.01 -8.54
C HIS A 66 -0.87 -4.32 -8.44
N ALA A 67 0.46 -4.24 -8.37
CA ALA A 67 1.32 -5.42 -8.23
C ALA A 67 1.03 -6.22 -6.95
N ALA A 68 0.81 -5.55 -5.82
CA ALA A 68 0.49 -6.23 -4.56
C ALA A 68 -0.87 -6.95 -4.63
N ILE A 69 -1.88 -6.33 -5.24
CA ILE A 69 -3.20 -6.94 -5.44
C ILE A 69 -3.08 -8.16 -6.37
N GLU A 70 -2.41 -8.02 -7.51
CA GLU A 70 -2.21 -9.11 -8.46
C GLU A 70 -1.47 -10.29 -7.84
N ALA A 71 -0.44 -10.04 -7.03
CA ALA A 71 0.29 -11.08 -6.32
C ALA A 71 -0.52 -11.79 -5.23
N THR A 72 -1.56 -11.12 -4.71
CA THR A 72 -2.40 -11.67 -3.62
C THR A 72 -3.60 -12.43 -4.15
N LEU A 73 -4.17 -11.99 -5.27
CA LEU A 73 -5.34 -12.63 -5.84
C LEU A 73 -4.96 -14.01 -6.42
N PRO A 74 -5.77 -15.05 -6.17
CA PRO A 74 -5.60 -16.31 -6.88
C PRO A 74 -5.79 -16.05 -8.37
N ALA A 75 -5.07 -16.80 -9.22
CA ALA A 75 -5.29 -16.76 -10.67
C ALA A 75 -6.79 -16.94 -10.93
N THR A 76 -7.44 -15.89 -11.44
CA THR A 76 -8.86 -15.96 -11.73
C THR A 76 -9.01 -16.92 -12.91
N ASN A 77 -9.56 -18.12 -12.70
CA ASN A 77 -9.92 -19.00 -13.80
C ASN A 77 -11.04 -18.31 -14.60
N PRO A 78 -10.85 -17.94 -15.88
CA PRO A 78 -11.83 -17.16 -16.66
C PRO A 78 -13.20 -17.83 -16.85
N GLN A 79 -13.37 -19.09 -16.43
CA GLN A 79 -14.54 -19.92 -16.70
C GLN A 79 -15.72 -19.75 -15.72
N GLN A 80 -15.59 -18.98 -14.64
CA GLN A 80 -16.73 -18.66 -13.75
C GLN A 80 -17.51 -17.40 -14.20
N LYS A 81 -17.90 -17.34 -15.47
CA LYS A 81 -18.97 -16.45 -15.96
C LYS A 81 -19.99 -17.23 -16.81
N GLY A 82 -20.37 -18.42 -16.35
CA GLY A 82 -21.34 -19.28 -17.02
C GLY A 82 -22.62 -19.51 -16.20
N GLY A 83 -23.71 -18.85 -16.59
CA GLY A 83 -25.04 -19.46 -16.54
C GLY A 83 -25.92 -19.26 -15.31
N ARG A 84 -26.46 -18.05 -15.09
CA ARG A 84 -27.83 -17.95 -14.55
C ARG A 84 -28.81 -18.11 -15.72
N LYS A 85 -29.08 -19.34 -16.15
CA LYS A 85 -30.28 -19.63 -16.93
C LYS A 85 -31.48 -19.43 -16.01
N ARG A 86 -32.28 -18.38 -16.27
CA ARG A 86 -33.62 -18.23 -15.70
C ARG A 86 -34.43 -19.47 -16.08
N GLN A 87 -34.83 -20.26 -15.09
CA GLN A 87 -35.81 -21.32 -15.26
C GLN A 87 -37.20 -20.67 -15.38
N LYS A 88 -38.00 -21.24 -16.29
CA LYS A 88 -39.35 -20.82 -16.66
C LYS A 88 -40.30 -20.83 -15.47
#